data_AF-A0A7W1XY91-F1
#
_entry.id   AF-A0A7W1XY91-F1
#
_cell.length_a   1.000
_cell.length_b   1.000
_cell.length_c   1.000
_cell.angle_alpha   90.00
_cell.angle_beta   90.00
_cell.angle_gamma   90.00
#
_symmetry.space_group_name_H-M   'P 1'
#
loop_
_entity.id
_entity.type
_entity.pdbx_description
1 polymer ?
#
loop_
_entity_poly.entity_id
_entity_poly.type
_entity_poly.pdbx_seq_one_letter_code
_entity_poly.pdbx_strand_id
1 'polypeptide(L)'
;ICAEIDGFTVDDVEFQRQGPSYTVDTVRSLSQRFGDTPLLWIVGADNADKIAQWKSAEELWQMVIPVVAPRPGVVAGTTENTALDREDFPFIDEVRWQQFLRWQLPPASGEISSSEIRARLAQSEEPRSVIAEHPGIPEILRDFLLEGGWYHTSSD
;
A
#
# COMPACT_ATOMS: atom_id res chain seq x y z
N ILE A 1 -8.43 10.18 9.61
CA ILE A 1 -8.96 9.08 8.75
C ILE A 1 -9.16 7.80 9.56
N CYS A 2 -8.09 7.13 10.02
CA CYS A 2 -8.25 5.80 10.62
C CYS A 2 -9.12 5.79 11.88
N ALA A 3 -9.17 6.90 12.63
CA ALA A 3 -10.10 7.03 13.77
C ALA A 3 -11.59 7.11 13.37
N GLU A 4 -11.89 7.42 12.11
CA GLU A 4 -13.27 7.61 11.61
C GLU A 4 -13.76 6.43 10.76
N ILE A 5 -12.88 5.50 10.37
CA ILE A 5 -13.24 4.33 9.57
C ILE A 5 -13.05 3.08 10.42
N ASP A 6 -14.16 2.42 10.74
CA ASP A 6 -14.14 1.18 11.52
C ASP A 6 -13.27 0.10 10.85
N GLY A 7 -12.53 -0.64 11.67
CA GLY A 7 -11.56 -1.64 11.19
C GLY A 7 -10.22 -1.09 10.68
N PHE A 8 -10.00 0.24 10.66
CA PHE A 8 -8.70 0.83 10.33
C PHE A 8 -7.98 1.37 11.56
N THR A 9 -6.67 1.17 11.61
CA THR A 9 -5.79 1.79 12.62
C THR A 9 -4.50 2.26 11.96
N VAL A 10 -3.87 3.26 12.54
CA VAL A 10 -2.47 3.62 12.21
C VAL A 10 -1.56 2.86 13.17
N ASP A 11 -0.45 2.36 12.65
CA ASP A 11 0.64 1.78 13.44
C ASP A 11 1.93 2.55 13.13
N ASP A 12 2.59 3.08 14.15
CA ASP A 12 3.81 3.87 14.03
C ASP A 12 5.09 3.03 14.23
N VAL A 13 4.97 1.69 14.27
CA VAL A 13 6.10 0.76 14.51
C VAL A 13 7.32 1.02 13.62
N GLU A 14 7.12 1.40 12.36
CA GLU A 14 8.22 1.71 11.44
C GLU A 14 8.87 3.07 11.73
N PHE A 15 8.07 4.04 12.22
CA PHE A 15 8.53 5.38 12.56
C PHE A 15 9.36 5.39 13.85
N GLN A 16 9.04 4.50 14.79
CA GLN A 16 9.79 4.34 16.04
C GLN A 16 11.14 3.62 15.85
N ARG A 17 11.39 3.03 14.66
CA ARG A 17 12.62 2.28 14.38
C ARG A 17 13.74 3.21 13.93
N GLN A 18 14.94 3.01 14.48
CA GLN A 18 16.12 3.73 14.02
C GLN A 18 16.68 3.09 12.74
N GLY A 19 17.06 3.91 11.77
CA GLY A 19 17.62 3.46 10.49
C GLY A 19 16.55 3.03 9.49
N PRO A 20 16.95 2.37 8.38
CA PRO A 20 15.99 1.92 7.37
C PRO A 20 15.06 0.84 7.95
N SER A 21 13.76 0.98 7.66
CA SER A 21 12.75 -0.04 7.96
C SER A 21 12.61 -0.99 6.78
N TYR A 22 12.56 -2.29 7.08
CA TYR A 22 12.28 -3.34 6.10
C TYR A 22 10.99 -4.06 6.48
N THR A 23 10.20 -4.44 5.48
CA THR A 23 8.91 -5.11 5.70
C THR A 23 9.01 -6.34 6.60
N VAL A 24 10.05 -7.16 6.46
CA VAL A 24 10.27 -8.34 7.31
C VAL A 24 10.39 -7.97 8.79
N ASP A 25 11.03 -6.84 9.11
CA ASP A 25 11.20 -6.38 10.49
C ASP A 25 9.87 -5.87 11.06
N THR A 26 9.06 -5.22 10.24
CA THR A 26 7.69 -4.81 10.57
C THR A 26 6.80 -6.02 10.83
N VAL A 27 6.79 -6.99 9.92
CA VAL A 27 6.02 -8.22 10.08
C VAL A 27 6.41 -8.98 11.34
N ARG A 28 7.72 -9.14 11.64
CA ARG A 28 8.15 -9.76 12.92
C ARG A 28 7.56 -9.06 14.13
N SER A 29 7.58 -7.73 14.14
CA SER A 29 7.06 -6.91 15.24
C SER A 29 5.55 -7.09 15.39
N LEU A 30 4.82 -7.19 14.27
CA LEU A 30 3.37 -7.43 14.27
C LEU A 30 3.04 -8.87 14.68
N SER A 31 3.76 -9.88 14.19
CA SER A 31 3.58 -11.29 14.57
C SER A 31 3.80 -11.49 16.06
N GLN A 32 4.80 -10.84 16.66
CA GLN A 32 5.01 -10.87 18.11
C GLN A 32 3.85 -10.25 18.89
N ARG A 33 3.22 -9.19 18.34
CA ARG A 33 2.12 -8.47 18.97
C ARG A 33 0.79 -9.23 18.87
N PHE A 34 0.54 -9.88 17.74
CA PHE A 34 -0.73 -10.55 17.44
C PHE A 34 -0.71 -12.08 17.60
N GLY A 35 0.45 -12.66 17.93
CA GLY A 35 0.61 -14.09 18.20
C GLY A 35 0.28 -14.95 16.98
N ASP A 36 -0.56 -15.96 17.19
CA ASP A 36 -0.95 -16.94 16.15
C ASP A 36 -1.98 -16.39 15.14
N THR A 37 -2.34 -15.10 15.23
CA THR A 37 -3.28 -14.48 14.30
C THR A 37 -2.68 -14.43 12.90
N PRO A 38 -3.33 -14.99 11.86
CA PRO A 38 -2.85 -14.88 10.50
C PRO A 38 -2.76 -13.42 10.04
N LEU A 39 -1.59 -13.00 9.58
CA LEU A 39 -1.37 -11.67 9.03
C LEU A 39 -1.55 -11.68 7.52
N LEU A 40 -2.34 -10.73 7.01
CA LEU A 40 -2.46 -10.47 5.58
C LEU A 40 -1.63 -9.24 5.24
N TRP A 41 -0.80 -9.34 4.20
CA TRP A 41 0.01 -8.22 3.73
C TRP A 41 -0.51 -7.71 2.38
N ILE A 42 -1.17 -6.55 2.41
CA ILE A 42 -1.71 -5.91 1.21
C ILE A 42 -0.59 -5.14 0.50
N VAL A 43 -0.40 -5.42 -0.79
CA VAL A 43 0.59 -4.76 -1.64
C VAL A 43 -0.03 -4.41 -3.00
N GLY A 44 0.38 -3.28 -3.59
CA GLY A 44 -0.03 -2.92 -4.95
C GLY A 44 0.53 -3.89 -5.99
N ALA A 45 -0.24 -4.16 -7.04
CA ALA A 45 0.19 -5.02 -8.16
C ALA A 45 1.43 -4.49 -8.91
N ASP A 46 1.79 -3.21 -8.76
CA ASP A 46 3.02 -2.60 -9.28
C ASP A 46 4.31 -3.03 -8.57
N ASN A 47 4.19 -3.71 -7.43
CA ASN A 47 5.33 -4.28 -6.70
C ASN A 47 5.50 -5.78 -6.95
N ALA A 48 4.56 -6.41 -7.68
CA ALA A 48 4.48 -7.84 -7.92
C ALA A 48 5.82 -8.46 -8.36
N ASP A 49 6.44 -7.88 -9.39
CA ASP A 49 7.71 -8.33 -9.98
C ASP A 49 8.93 -8.23 -9.04
N LYS A 50 8.81 -7.50 -7.93
CA LYS A 50 9.90 -7.19 -7.01
C LYS A 50 9.77 -7.88 -5.66
N ILE A 51 8.61 -8.45 -5.33
CA ILE A 51 8.37 -9.00 -3.98
C ILE A 51 9.32 -10.15 -3.61
N ALA A 52 9.80 -10.92 -4.60
CA ALA A 52 10.80 -11.96 -4.40
C ALA A 52 12.20 -11.41 -4.05
N GLN A 53 12.45 -10.14 -4.38
CA GLN A 53 13.72 -9.45 -4.16
C GLN A 53 13.76 -8.68 -2.83
N TRP A 54 12.65 -8.67 -2.08
CA TRP A 54 12.59 -7.98 -0.79
C TRP A 54 13.53 -8.63 0.22
N LYS A 55 14.04 -7.82 1.16
CA LYS A 55 14.94 -8.31 2.21
C LYS A 55 14.28 -9.45 2.97
N SER A 56 14.95 -10.60 3.02
CA SER A 56 14.45 -11.82 3.68
C SER A 56 13.08 -12.25 3.15
N ALA A 57 12.85 -12.18 1.83
CA ALA A 57 11.59 -12.54 1.19
C ALA A 57 11.07 -13.93 1.60
N GLU A 58 11.96 -14.93 1.70
CA GLU A 58 11.58 -16.28 2.15
C GLU A 58 10.90 -16.26 3.51
N GLU A 59 11.54 -15.64 4.50
CA GLU A 59 11.00 -15.53 5.85
C GLU A 59 9.74 -14.67 5.89
N LEU A 60 9.73 -13.54 5.17
CA LEU A 60 8.60 -12.64 5.09
C LEU A 60 7.33 -13.38 4.62
N TRP A 61 7.42 -14.08 3.49
CA TRP A 61 6.27 -14.76 2.90
C TRP A 61 5.91 -16.07 3.64
N GLN A 62 6.75 -16.51 4.57
CA GLN A 62 6.39 -17.54 5.55
C GLN A 62 5.64 -17.00 6.78
N MET A 63 5.67 -15.70 7.04
CA MET A 63 4.98 -15.09 8.18
C MET A 63 3.62 -14.46 7.81
N VAL A 64 3.39 -14.14 6.53
CA VAL A 64 2.17 -13.45 6.08
C VAL A 64 1.54 -14.13 4.86
N ILE A 65 0.25 -13.88 4.65
CA ILE A 65 -0.45 -14.19 3.40
C ILE A 65 -0.42 -12.92 2.53
N PRO A 66 0.23 -12.94 1.35
CA PRO A 66 0.21 -11.79 0.46
C PRO A 66 -1.22 -11.56 -0.08
N VAL A 67 -1.59 -10.30 -0.26
CA VAL A 67 -2.85 -9.89 -0.90
C VAL A 67 -2.53 -8.77 -1.88
N VAL A 68 -2.91 -8.94 -3.13
CA VAL A 68 -2.47 -8.04 -4.20
C VAL A 68 -3.62 -7.15 -4.60
N ALA A 69 -3.44 -5.86 -4.37
CA ALA A 69 -4.39 -4.83 -4.78
C ALA A 69 -4.22 -4.60 -6.29
N PRO A 70 -5.26 -4.89 -7.11
CA PRO A 70 -5.21 -4.63 -8.54
C PRO A 70 -5.08 -3.13 -8.81
N ARG A 71 -4.41 -2.75 -9.89
CA ARG A 71 -4.25 -1.35 -10.30
C ARG A 71 -4.68 -1.20 -11.76
N PRO A 72 -5.41 -0.14 -12.14
CA PRO A 72 -5.79 0.06 -13.55
C PRO A 72 -4.52 0.15 -14.41
N GLY A 73 -4.52 -0.56 -15.55
CA GLY A 73 -3.34 -0.69 -16.43
C GLY A 73 -2.34 -1.78 -16.00
N VAL A 74 -2.56 -2.42 -14.84
CA VAL A 74 -1.77 -3.53 -14.30
C VAL A 74 -2.76 -4.70 -14.12
N VAL A 75 -2.90 -5.52 -15.17
CA VAL A 75 -3.82 -6.67 -15.20
C VAL A 75 -3.30 -7.79 -14.30
N ALA A 76 -3.82 -7.85 -13.08
CA ALA A 76 -3.72 -9.06 -12.26
C ALA A 76 -4.53 -10.18 -12.93
N GLY A 77 -3.84 -11.08 -13.62
CA GLY A 77 -4.43 -12.29 -14.20
C GLY A 77 -5.20 -12.07 -15.50
N THR A 78 -4.49 -11.78 -16.60
CA THR A 78 -4.57 -12.49 -17.89
C THR A 78 -3.81 -11.68 -18.94
N THR A 79 -2.72 -12.27 -19.44
CA THR A 79 -1.90 -11.89 -20.60
C THR A 79 -1.22 -10.51 -20.58
N GLU A 80 0.11 -10.59 -20.54
CA GLU A 80 1.13 -9.55 -20.70
C GLU A 80 1.47 -8.75 -19.42
N ASN A 81 1.99 -9.53 -18.45
CA ASN A 81 3.03 -9.16 -17.47
C ASN A 81 2.67 -8.40 -16.18
N THR A 82 1.50 -8.65 -15.60
CA THR A 82 1.15 -8.11 -14.26
C THR A 82 0.31 -9.06 -13.38
N ALA A 83 0.23 -10.34 -13.75
CA ALA A 83 -0.32 -11.40 -12.89
C ALA A 83 0.79 -11.94 -12.02
N LEU A 84 0.57 -12.03 -10.70
CA LEU A 84 1.49 -12.74 -9.82
C LEU A 84 1.29 -14.24 -9.98
N ASP A 85 2.32 -14.91 -10.46
CA ASP A 85 2.32 -16.35 -10.68
C ASP A 85 2.95 -17.07 -9.48
N ARG A 86 2.77 -18.40 -9.46
CA ARG A 86 3.36 -19.25 -8.41
C ARG A 86 4.89 -19.06 -8.32
N GLU A 87 5.54 -18.73 -9.44
CA GLU A 87 6.99 -18.52 -9.53
C GLU A 87 7.45 -17.25 -8.81
N ASP A 88 6.59 -16.24 -8.65
CA ASP A 88 6.89 -15.01 -7.92
C ASP A 88 6.91 -15.21 -6.40
N PHE A 89 6.31 -16.31 -5.93
CA PHE A 89 6.31 -16.72 -4.53
C PHE A 89 6.98 -18.08 -4.34
N PRO A 90 8.29 -18.22 -4.65
CA PRO A 90 8.95 -19.52 -4.58
C PRO A 90 8.93 -20.11 -3.16
N PHE A 91 8.78 -19.27 -2.14
CA PHE A 91 8.92 -19.60 -0.73
C PHE A 91 7.63 -19.93 0.02
N ILE A 92 6.45 -19.83 -0.60
CA ILE A 92 5.18 -20.22 0.02
C ILE A 92 4.81 -21.67 -0.33
N ASP A 93 4.22 -22.38 0.62
CA ASP A 93 3.71 -23.73 0.36
C ASP A 93 2.39 -23.71 -0.43
N GLU A 94 1.93 -24.89 -0.84
CA GLU A 94 0.69 -25.04 -1.61
C GLU A 94 -0.54 -24.55 -0.83
N VAL A 95 -0.58 -24.73 0.49
CA VAL A 95 -1.73 -24.31 1.31
C VAL A 95 -1.85 -22.78 1.31
N ARG A 96 -0.73 -22.08 1.49
CA ARG A 96 -0.67 -20.62 1.43
C ARG A 96 -0.94 -20.08 0.03
N TRP A 97 -0.47 -20.78 -1.01
CA TRP A 97 -0.78 -20.43 -2.39
C TRP A 97 -2.29 -20.49 -2.67
N GLN A 98 -2.97 -21.54 -2.22
CA GLN A 98 -4.43 -21.63 -2.34
C GLN A 98 -5.15 -20.54 -1.54
N GLN A 99 -4.61 -20.11 -0.40
CA GLN A 99 -5.13 -18.97 0.34
C GLN A 99 -4.96 -17.66 -0.44
N PHE A 100 -3.78 -17.41 -1.01
CA PHE A 100 -3.51 -16.25 -1.86
C PHE A 100 -4.54 -16.14 -3.00
N LEU A 101 -4.76 -17.22 -3.76
CA LEU A 101 -5.72 -17.23 -4.87
C LEU A 101 -7.16 -16.92 -4.44
N ARG A 102 -7.53 -17.24 -3.20
CA ARG A 102 -8.85 -16.99 -2.64
C ARG A 102 -9.03 -15.55 -2.15
N TRP A 103 -7.96 -14.90 -1.73
CA TRP A 103 -7.99 -13.53 -1.22
C TRP A 103 -7.79 -12.53 -2.36
N GLN A 104 -8.87 -12.28 -3.11
CA GLN A 104 -8.88 -11.27 -4.16
C GLN A 104 -9.57 -10.00 -3.67
N LEU A 105 -8.90 -8.86 -3.83
CA LEU A 105 -9.49 -7.55 -3.58
C LEU A 105 -10.39 -7.15 -4.76
N PRO A 106 -11.44 -6.36 -4.52
CA PRO A 106 -12.22 -5.79 -5.61
C PRO A 106 -11.32 -4.93 -6.51
N PRO A 107 -11.69 -4.75 -7.79
CA PRO A 107 -10.95 -3.86 -8.69
C PRO A 107 -10.86 -2.45 -8.09
N ALA A 108 -9.70 -1.81 -8.26
CA ALA A 108 -9.49 -0.45 -7.76
C ALA A 108 -10.47 0.54 -8.42
N SER A 109 -10.98 1.48 -7.61
CA SER A 109 -11.99 2.46 -8.03
C SER A 109 -11.50 3.50 -9.03
N GLY A 110 -10.20 3.53 -9.34
CA GLY A 110 -9.59 4.44 -10.31
C GLY A 110 -8.08 4.50 -10.18
N GLU A 111 -7.42 5.19 -11.12
CA GLU A 111 -6.00 5.50 -11.02
C GLU A 111 -5.82 6.76 -10.17
N ILE A 112 -5.35 6.59 -8.92
CA ILE A 112 -5.04 7.68 -7.99
C ILE A 112 -3.54 7.65 -7.73
N SER A 113 -2.87 8.81 -7.85
CA SER A 113 -1.41 8.93 -7.67
C SER A 113 -1.04 10.10 -6.76
N SER A 114 -0.37 9.81 -5.64
CA SER A 114 0.09 10.86 -4.73
C SER A 114 1.14 11.77 -5.36
N SER A 115 1.96 11.27 -6.28
CA SER A 115 2.95 12.10 -6.99
C SER A 115 2.27 13.11 -7.91
N GLU A 116 1.20 12.70 -8.58
CA GLU A 116 0.41 13.58 -9.45
C GLU A 116 -0.40 14.59 -8.64
N ILE A 117 -1.03 14.18 -7.54
CA ILE A 117 -1.67 15.12 -6.59
C ILE A 117 -0.69 16.19 -6.11
N ARG A 118 0.50 15.80 -5.63
CA ARG A 118 1.53 16.76 -5.16
C ARG A 118 1.99 17.67 -6.28
N ALA A 119 2.19 17.15 -7.50
CA ALA A 119 2.58 17.97 -8.65
C ALA A 119 1.51 19.00 -9.02
N ARG A 120 0.24 18.61 -9.02
CA ARG A 120 -0.89 19.53 -9.24
C ARG A 120 -0.97 20.62 -8.17
N LEU A 121 -0.81 20.25 -6.89
CA LEU A 121 -0.80 21.21 -5.80
C LEU A 121 0.36 22.20 -5.91
N ALA A 122 1.55 21.73 -6.28
CA ALA A 122 2.74 22.56 -6.41
C ALA A 122 2.67 23.56 -7.57
N GLN A 123 1.85 23.28 -8.60
CA GLN A 123 1.71 24.08 -9.82
C GLN A 123 0.45 24.95 -9.85
N SER A 124 -0.48 24.76 -8.91
CA SER A 124 -1.77 25.43 -8.93
C SER A 124 -1.74 26.75 -8.17
N GLU A 125 -2.25 27.81 -8.79
CA GLU A 125 -2.56 29.07 -8.10
C GLU A 125 -3.82 28.96 -7.23
N GLU A 126 -4.64 27.91 -7.45
CA GLU A 126 -5.83 27.58 -6.65
C GLU A 126 -5.77 26.16 -6.05
N PRO A 127 -4.95 25.91 -5.01
CA PRO A 127 -4.80 24.61 -4.37
C PRO A 127 -6.09 24.08 -3.73
N ARG A 128 -6.98 24.97 -3.27
CA ARG A 128 -8.28 24.59 -2.70
C ARG A 128 -9.16 23.84 -3.70
N SER A 129 -9.19 24.29 -4.96
CA SER A 129 -9.94 23.64 -6.03
C SER A 129 -9.38 22.24 -6.31
N VAL A 130 -8.04 22.11 -6.36
CA VAL A 130 -7.37 20.80 -6.51
C VAL A 130 -7.76 19.86 -5.36
N ILE A 131 -7.72 20.32 -4.11
CA ILE A 131 -8.06 19.50 -2.94
C ILE A 131 -9.53 19.09 -2.92
N ALA A 132 -10.43 20.01 -3.26
CA ALA A 132 -11.88 19.79 -3.22
C ALA A 132 -12.38 18.84 -4.33
N GLU A 133 -11.77 18.92 -5.52
CA GLU A 133 -12.24 18.19 -6.70
C GLU A 133 -11.57 16.83 -6.87
N HIS A 134 -10.41 16.60 -6.23
CA HIS A 134 -9.65 15.38 -6.47
C HIS A 134 -10.29 14.14 -5.79
N PRO A 135 -10.67 13.09 -6.54
CA PRO A 135 -11.38 11.93 -6.00
C PRO A 135 -10.53 11.08 -5.06
N GLY A 136 -9.20 11.21 -5.15
CA GLY A 136 -8.24 10.50 -4.28
C GLY A 136 -7.93 11.16 -2.94
N ILE A 137 -8.51 12.33 -2.63
CA ILE A 137 -8.31 13.01 -1.35
C ILE A 137 -9.58 12.85 -0.50
N PRO A 138 -9.55 12.04 0.59
CA PRO A 138 -10.66 11.90 1.50
C PRO A 138 -11.10 13.25 2.07
N GLU A 139 -12.42 13.47 2.19
CA GLU A 139 -12.99 14.74 2.66
C GLU A 139 -12.42 15.18 4.01
N ILE A 140 -12.26 14.23 4.94
CA ILE A 140 -11.67 14.44 6.26
C ILE A 140 -10.21 14.98 6.24
N LEU A 141 -9.49 14.84 5.12
CA LEU A 141 -8.13 15.39 5.00
C LEU A 141 -8.08 16.77 4.37
N ARG A 142 -9.16 17.27 3.78
CA ARG A 142 -9.11 18.47 2.94
C ARG A 142 -8.72 19.71 3.73
N ASP A 143 -9.38 19.94 4.86
CA ASP A 143 -9.09 21.08 5.72
C ASP A 143 -7.68 20.99 6.30
N PHE A 144 -7.26 19.78 6.71
CA PHE A 144 -5.92 19.54 7.22
C PHE A 144 -4.82 19.85 6.21
N LEU A 145 -5.00 19.45 4.94
CA LEU A 145 -4.07 19.76 3.85
C LEU A 145 -4.01 21.27 3.56
N LEU A 146 -5.15 21.96 3.62
CA LEU A 146 -5.24 23.40 3.41
C LEU A 146 -4.58 24.20 4.52
N GLU A 147 -4.85 23.86 5.77
CA GLU A 147 -4.28 24.51 6.96
C GLU A 147 -2.77 24.28 7.06
N GLY A 148 -2.31 23.09 6.69
CA GLY A 148 -0.88 22.74 6.74
C GLY A 148 -0.02 23.47 5.70
N GLY A 149 -0.63 24.01 4.63
CA GLY A 149 0.10 24.64 3.54
C GLY A 149 1.08 23.71 2.83
N TRP A 150 0.90 22.39 2.93
CA TRP A 150 1.85 21.42 2.39
C TRP A 150 1.82 21.32 0.87
N TYR A 151 2.96 20.97 0.28
CA TYR A 151 3.14 20.75 -1.17
C TYR A 151 3.00 22.00 -2.05
N HIS A 152 2.89 23.20 -1.46
CA HIS A 152 3.01 24.45 -2.20
C HIS A 152 4.49 24.74 -2.48
N THR A 153 4.78 25.25 -3.67
CA THR A 153 6.07 25.91 -3.89
C THR A 153 5.98 27.28 -3.23
N SER A 154 6.71 27.48 -2.13
CA SER A 154 6.91 28.82 -1.58
C SER A 154 7.55 29.66 -2.69
N SER A 155 6.84 30.70 -3.13
CA SER A 155 7.49 31.80 -3.85
C SER A 155 8.35 32.50 -2.79
N ASP A 156 9.67 32.29 -2.85
CA ASP A 156 10.64 33.11 -2.12
C ASP A 156 10.50 34.60 -2.50
#